data_AF-A0A3N0BVU1-F1
#
_entry.id   AF-A0A3N0BVU1-F1
#
_cell.length_a   1.000
_cell.length_b   1.000
_cell.length_c   1.000
_cell.angle_alpha   90.00
_cell.angle_beta   90.00
_cell.angle_gamma   90.00
#
_symmetry.space_group_name_H-M   'P 1'
#
loop_
_entity.id
_entity.type
_entity.pdbx_description
1 polymer ?
#
loop_
_entity_poly.entity_id
_entity_poly.type
_entity_poly.pdbx_seq_one_letter_code
_entity_poly.pdbx_strand_id
1 'polypeptide(L)'
;MEPRLDVTAAVMDVARSEVRRGRTIRLRDTLAGAISISEQAICGVVRDAVREVPGVRARRCHIEVAAESVSAGPNGARTAWLDVNLRVVAAAGTLTPARINSLRHTLAETLLAHFGVTDGAINITVEDLYDE
;
A
#
# COMPACT_ATOMS: atom_id res chain seq x y z
N MET A 1 -34.50 -22.65 6.63
CA MET A 1 -34.60 -21.30 7.22
C MET A 1 -33.82 -20.38 6.30
N GLU A 2 -34.47 -19.85 5.26
CA GLU A 2 -33.83 -18.94 4.31
C GLU A 2 -33.61 -17.57 4.98
N PRO A 3 -32.43 -16.96 4.85
CA PRO A 3 -32.22 -15.61 5.33
C PRO A 3 -33.16 -14.67 4.56
N ARG A 4 -33.77 -13.71 5.27
CA ARG A 4 -34.61 -12.68 4.66
C ARG A 4 -33.75 -11.93 3.64
N LEU A 5 -34.17 -11.93 2.37
CA LEU A 5 -33.46 -11.35 1.22
C LEU A 5 -32.86 -9.96 1.49
N ASP A 6 -33.50 -9.18 2.35
CA ASP A 6 -33.08 -7.85 2.79
C ASP A 6 -31.74 -7.84 3.58
N VAL A 7 -31.54 -8.82 4.47
CA VAL A 7 -30.29 -8.93 5.26
C VAL A 7 -29.13 -9.34 4.38
N THR A 8 -29.34 -10.27 3.44
CA THR A 8 -28.31 -10.67 2.48
C THR A 8 -27.94 -9.53 1.55
N ALA A 9 -28.91 -8.74 1.08
CA ALA A 9 -28.63 -7.55 0.27
C ALA A 9 -27.83 -6.50 1.04
N ALA A 10 -28.21 -6.21 2.29
CA ALA A 10 -27.49 -5.27 3.15
C ALA A 10 -26.06 -5.73 3.44
N VAL A 11 -25.86 -7.02 3.76
CA VAL A 11 -24.52 -7.61 3.98
C VAL A 11 -23.69 -7.54 2.69
N MET A 12 -24.28 -7.85 1.54
CA MET A 12 -23.60 -7.77 0.25
C MET A 12 -23.28 -6.33 -0.17
N ASP A 13 -24.09 -5.35 0.21
CA ASP A 13 -23.81 -3.92 -0.04
C ASP A 13 -22.72 -3.38 0.87
N VAL A 14 -22.70 -3.78 2.14
CA VAL A 14 -21.57 -3.50 3.04
C VAL A 14 -20.32 -4.18 2.50
N ALA A 15 -20.39 -5.46 2.14
CA ALA A 15 -19.26 -6.18 1.55
C ALA A 15 -18.81 -5.55 0.22
N ARG A 16 -19.71 -5.11 -0.65
CA ARG A 16 -19.38 -4.42 -1.90
C ARG A 16 -18.77 -3.04 -1.64
N SER A 17 -19.26 -2.32 -0.64
CA SER A 17 -18.68 -1.05 -0.18
C SER A 17 -17.27 -1.27 0.38
N GLU A 18 -17.05 -2.31 1.18
CA GLU A 18 -15.74 -2.68 1.71
C GLU A 18 -14.80 -3.21 0.64
N VAL A 19 -15.28 -4.02 -0.32
CA VAL A 19 -14.50 -4.47 -1.49
C VAL A 19 -14.13 -3.29 -2.38
N ARG A 20 -15.07 -2.35 -2.59
CA ARG A 20 -14.82 -1.12 -3.36
C ARG A 20 -13.83 -0.21 -2.64
N ARG A 21 -13.83 -0.19 -1.31
CA ARG A 21 -12.87 0.56 -0.48
C ARG A 21 -11.55 -0.19 -0.31
N GLY A 22 -11.52 -1.52 -0.50
CA GLY A 22 -10.40 -2.38 -0.13
C GLY A 22 -10.21 -2.48 1.38
N ARG A 23 -9.30 -3.39 1.80
CA ARG A 23 -8.83 -3.51 3.19
C ARG A 23 -8.44 -2.12 3.71
N THR A 24 -8.94 -1.76 4.89
CA THR A 24 -8.60 -0.50 5.54
C THR A 24 -7.39 -0.69 6.46
N ILE A 25 -6.44 0.24 6.39
CA ILE A 25 -5.19 0.24 7.14
C ILE A 25 -5.23 1.40 8.12
N ARG A 26 -5.08 1.07 9.40
CA ARG A 26 -5.01 2.06 10.47
C ARG A 26 -3.59 2.62 10.52
N LEU A 27 -3.43 3.88 10.11
CA LEU A 27 -2.13 4.52 9.99
C LEU A 27 -1.66 5.14 11.30
N ARG A 28 -2.57 5.80 12.01
CA ARG A 28 -2.23 6.56 13.21
C ARG A 28 -3.34 6.53 14.24
N ASP A 29 -2.95 6.40 15.51
CA ASP A 29 -3.83 6.68 16.64
C ASP A 29 -3.53 8.05 17.22
N THR A 30 -4.58 8.84 17.39
CA THR A 30 -4.53 10.17 18.01
C THR A 30 -5.51 10.24 19.18
N LEU A 31 -5.40 11.27 20.00
CA LEU A 31 -6.36 11.53 21.08
C LEU A 31 -7.79 11.75 20.56
N ALA A 32 -7.95 12.22 19.31
CA ALA A 32 -9.24 12.46 18.67
C ALA A 32 -9.79 11.22 17.94
N GLY A 33 -9.06 10.12 17.89
CA GLY A 33 -9.45 8.88 17.23
C GLY A 33 -8.39 8.32 16.27
N ALA A 34 -8.77 7.24 15.59
CA ALA A 34 -7.93 6.52 14.64
C ALA A 34 -8.03 7.12 13.24
N ILE A 35 -6.88 7.39 12.63
CA ILE A 35 -6.75 7.75 11.21
C ILE A 35 -6.51 6.47 10.44
N SER A 36 -7.38 6.18 9.48
CA SER A 36 -7.27 5.01 8.63
C SER A 36 -7.40 5.39 7.16
N ILE A 37 -6.76 4.62 6.29
CA ILE A 37 -6.78 4.78 4.85
C ILE A 37 -7.05 3.46 4.17
N SER A 38 -7.65 3.46 2.97
CA SER A 38 -7.72 2.24 2.18
C SER A 38 -6.36 1.80 1.67
N GLU A 39 -6.11 0.49 1.70
CA GLU A 39 -4.95 -0.11 1.03
C GLU A 39 -4.89 0.29 -0.44
N GLN A 40 -6.04 0.37 -1.12
CA GLN A 40 -6.10 0.76 -2.52
C GLN A 40 -5.61 2.19 -2.78
N ALA A 41 -5.81 3.13 -1.85
CA ALA A 41 -5.29 4.49 -2.00
C ALA A 41 -3.76 4.52 -1.91
N ILE A 42 -3.18 3.76 -0.96
CA ILE A 42 -1.73 3.60 -0.84
C ILE A 42 -1.17 2.93 -2.10
N CYS A 43 -1.77 1.82 -2.52
CA CYS A 43 -1.38 1.12 -3.75
C CYS A 43 -1.54 1.99 -5.00
N GLY A 44 -2.46 2.95 -5.01
CA GLY A 44 -2.59 3.95 -6.06
C GLY A 44 -1.35 4.83 -6.14
N VAL A 45 -0.96 5.44 -5.02
CA VAL A 45 0.24 6.29 -4.92
C VAL A 45 1.51 5.51 -5.31
N VAL A 46 1.66 4.27 -4.83
CA VAL A 46 2.80 3.41 -5.21
C VAL A 46 2.83 3.15 -6.72
N ARG A 47 1.68 2.86 -7.33
CA ARG A 47 1.61 2.62 -8.79
C ARG A 47 1.95 3.86 -9.60
N ASP A 48 1.52 5.03 -9.15
CA ASP A 48 1.84 6.28 -9.83
C ASP A 48 3.33 6.60 -9.74
N ALA A 49 3.96 6.40 -8.57
CA ALA A 49 5.42 6.51 -8.45
C ALA A 49 6.18 5.52 -9.35
N VAL A 50 5.70 4.28 -9.47
CA VAL A 50 6.32 3.29 -10.38
C VAL A 50 6.14 3.68 -11.85
N ARG A 51 5.02 4.32 -12.21
CA ARG A 51 4.73 4.75 -13.59
C ARG A 51 5.75 5.76 -14.11
N GLU A 52 6.32 6.57 -13.21
CA GLU A 52 7.38 7.53 -13.53
C GLU A 52 8.74 6.87 -13.81
N VAL A 53 8.87 5.54 -13.63
CA VAL A 53 10.09 4.79 -13.96
C VAL A 53 9.93 4.14 -15.34
N PRO A 54 10.64 4.66 -16.37
CA PRO A 54 10.54 4.11 -17.71
C PRO A 54 10.92 2.63 -17.76
N GLY A 55 10.14 1.84 -18.50
CA GLY A 55 10.37 0.40 -18.66
C GLY A 55 10.01 -0.42 -17.44
N VAL A 56 9.30 0.12 -16.44
CA VAL A 56 8.80 -0.63 -15.28
C VAL A 56 7.29 -0.46 -15.16
N ARG A 57 6.57 -1.56 -14.89
CA ARG A 57 5.11 -1.53 -14.68
C ARG A 57 4.75 -2.25 -13.39
N ALA A 58 3.97 -1.61 -12.54
CA ALA A 58 3.42 -2.24 -11.35
C ALA A 58 2.33 -3.26 -11.73
N ARG A 59 2.40 -4.47 -11.17
CA ARG A 59 1.40 -5.54 -11.32
C ARG A 59 0.54 -5.67 -10.07
N ARG A 60 1.17 -6.05 -8.96
CA ARG A 60 0.51 -6.27 -7.68
C ARG A 60 1.18 -5.40 -6.63
N CYS A 61 0.37 -4.83 -5.75
CA CYS A 61 0.85 -4.08 -4.61
C CYS A 61 -0.02 -4.50 -3.43
N HIS A 62 0.63 -4.96 -2.37
CA HIS A 62 0.00 -5.34 -1.12
C HIS A 62 0.68 -4.60 0.02
N ILE A 63 -0.10 -4.13 0.98
CA ILE A 63 0.41 -3.40 2.13
C ILE A 63 0.14 -4.20 3.40
N GLU A 64 1.18 -4.41 4.18
CA GLU A 64 1.11 -5.03 5.50
C GLU A 64 1.47 -4.00 6.57
N VAL A 65 0.85 -4.12 7.74
CA VAL A 65 1.24 -3.34 8.91
C VAL A 65 2.30 -4.14 9.61
N ALA A 66 3.51 -3.59 9.71
CA ALA A 66 4.62 -4.26 10.37
C ALA A 66 4.28 -4.51 11.84
N ALA A 67 4.49 -5.74 12.30
CA ALA A 67 3.98 -6.24 13.59
C ALA A 67 4.60 -5.54 14.82
N GLU A 68 5.75 -4.89 14.66
CA GLU A 68 6.56 -4.37 15.78
C GLU A 68 6.57 -2.84 15.92
N SER A 69 5.88 -2.11 15.08
CA SER A 69 6.18 -0.69 14.88
C SER A 69 5.03 0.23 15.20
N VAL A 70 4.92 0.48 16.50
CA VAL A 70 4.32 1.70 17.01
C VAL A 70 5.45 2.66 17.31
N SER A 71 5.72 3.60 16.40
CA SER A 71 6.50 4.77 16.79
C SER A 71 5.63 5.64 17.67
N ALA A 72 6.04 5.85 18.93
CA ALA A 72 5.44 6.84 19.81
C ALA A 72 5.82 8.23 19.31
N GLY A 73 4.87 8.91 18.69
CA GLY A 73 4.97 10.32 18.36
C GLY A 73 4.73 11.22 19.58
N PRO A 74 4.92 12.55 19.41
CA PRO A 74 4.54 13.52 20.42
C PRO A 74 3.08 13.33 20.85
N ASN A 75 2.77 13.53 22.13
CA ASN A 75 1.43 13.37 22.71
C ASN A 75 0.86 11.94 22.70
N GLY A 76 1.71 10.91 22.61
CA GLY A 76 1.28 9.50 22.67
C GLY A 76 0.62 8.99 21.40
N ALA A 77 0.71 9.75 20.30
CA ALA A 77 0.23 9.31 19.00
C ALA A 77 1.04 8.09 18.53
N ARG A 78 0.37 7.07 17.98
CA ARG A 78 1.02 5.84 17.50
C ARG A 78 0.96 5.84 15.99
N THR A 79 2.11 5.83 15.30
CA THR A 79 2.14 5.70 13.83
C THR A 79 2.59 4.29 13.47
N ALA A 80 1.82 3.63 12.62
CA ALA A 80 2.14 2.31 12.06
C ALA A 80 3.27 2.41 11.04
N TRP A 81 4.15 1.41 10.97
CA TRP A 81 5.01 1.24 9.79
C TRP A 81 4.35 0.31 8.79
N LEU A 82 4.59 0.59 7.52
CA LEU A 82 3.98 -0.14 6.41
C LEU A 82 5.03 -0.93 5.65
N ASP A 83 4.84 -2.24 5.56
CA ASP A 83 5.57 -3.10 4.65
C ASP A 83 4.87 -3.08 3.28
N VAL A 84 5.60 -2.71 2.24
CA VAL A 84 5.10 -2.60 0.87
C VAL A 84 5.60 -3.78 0.07
N ASN A 85 4.71 -4.69 -0.32
CA ASN A 85 5.03 -5.81 -1.19
C ASN A 85 4.61 -5.47 -2.62
N LEU A 86 5.56 -4.98 -3.40
CA LEU A 86 5.38 -4.55 -4.78
C LEU A 86 5.91 -5.60 -5.76
N ARG A 87 5.06 -6.02 -6.69
CA ARG A 87 5.43 -6.85 -7.82
C ARG A 87 5.41 -6.04 -9.10
N VAL A 88 6.50 -6.12 -9.86
CA VAL A 88 6.69 -5.36 -11.10
C VAL A 88 7.02 -6.28 -12.26
N VAL A 89 6.74 -5.81 -13.46
CA VAL A 89 7.36 -6.33 -14.68
C VAL A 89 8.23 -5.23 -15.27
N ALA A 90 9.35 -5.61 -15.89
CA ALA A 90 10.29 -4.63 -16.41
C ALA A 90 10.81 -5.00 -17.81
N ALA A 91 11.15 -3.99 -18.59
CA ALA A 91 11.88 -4.19 -19.83
C ALA A 91 13.27 -4.78 -19.53
N ALA A 92 13.74 -5.70 -20.37
CA ALA A 92 15.06 -6.31 -20.21
C ALA A 92 16.16 -5.24 -20.08
N GLY A 93 17.08 -5.43 -19.13
CA GLY A 93 18.17 -4.47 -18.86
C GLY A 93 17.77 -3.17 -18.13
N THR A 94 16.48 -2.94 -17.88
CA THR A 94 16.00 -1.69 -17.27
C THR A 94 16.25 -1.62 -15.76
N LEU A 95 16.15 -2.74 -15.05
CA LEU A 95 16.30 -2.80 -13.60
C LEU A 95 17.71 -3.28 -13.21
N THR A 96 18.58 -2.32 -12.89
CA THR A 96 19.85 -2.58 -12.20
C THR A 96 19.64 -2.50 -10.68
N PRO A 97 20.51 -3.09 -9.86
CA PRO A 97 20.43 -2.96 -8.40
C PRO A 97 20.38 -1.49 -7.93
N ALA A 98 21.13 -0.60 -8.58
CA ALA A 98 21.10 0.83 -8.30
C ALA A 98 19.71 1.44 -8.57
N ARG A 99 19.09 1.12 -9.71
CA ARG A 99 17.73 1.60 -10.04
C ARG A 99 16.66 1.05 -9.09
N ILE A 100 16.78 -0.21 -8.67
CA ILE A 100 15.87 -0.79 -7.66
C ILE A 100 16.00 -0.05 -6.34
N ASN A 101 17.23 0.30 -5.92
CA ASN A 101 17.45 1.07 -4.70
C ASN A 101 16.93 2.50 -4.81
N SER A 102 17.11 3.16 -5.97
CA SER A 102 16.51 4.47 -6.22
C SER A 102 14.99 4.42 -6.18
N LEU A 103 14.36 3.43 -6.82
CA LEU A 103 12.90 3.25 -6.75
C LEU A 103 12.43 3.03 -5.32
N ARG A 104 13.16 2.22 -4.52
CA ARG A 104 12.86 2.02 -3.11
C ARG A 104 12.88 3.33 -2.33
N HIS A 105 13.90 4.17 -2.56
CA HIS A 105 14.02 5.46 -1.90
C HIS A 105 12.90 6.43 -2.31
N THR A 106 12.62 6.53 -3.61
CA THR A 106 11.52 7.36 -4.12
C THR A 106 10.16 6.91 -3.57
N LEU A 107 9.91 5.61 -3.48
CA LEU A 107 8.69 5.09 -2.88
C LEU A 107 8.58 5.47 -1.40
N ALA A 108 9.68 5.35 -0.65
CA ALA A 108 9.72 5.74 0.76
C ALA A 108 9.39 7.23 0.95
N GLU A 109 10.07 8.11 0.21
CA GLU A 109 9.82 9.55 0.26
C GLU A 109 8.37 9.90 -0.13
N THR A 110 7.84 9.23 -1.16
CA THR A 110 6.46 9.45 -1.63
C THR A 110 5.44 9.04 -0.56
N LEU A 111 5.62 7.88 0.08
CA LEU A 111 4.72 7.40 1.13
C LEU A 111 4.76 8.29 2.37
N LEU A 112 5.95 8.73 2.77
CA LEU A 112 6.13 9.70 3.84
C LEU A 112 5.43 11.03 3.52
N ALA A 113 5.60 11.56 2.30
CA ALA A 113 5.00 12.83 1.88
C ALA A 113 3.47 12.77 1.81
N HIS A 114 2.90 11.67 1.30
CA HIS A 114 1.46 11.53 1.13
C HIS A 114 0.72 11.13 2.42
N PHE A 115 1.33 10.30 3.26
CA PHE A 115 0.63 9.67 4.38
C PHE A 115 1.25 9.95 5.75
N GLY A 116 2.45 10.55 5.80
CA GLY A 116 3.16 10.82 7.06
C GLY A 116 3.45 9.54 7.86
N VAL A 117 3.61 8.42 7.16
CA VAL A 117 3.95 7.11 7.70
C VAL A 117 5.44 6.88 7.50
N THR A 118 6.05 6.13 8.41
CA THR A 118 7.41 5.64 8.24
C THR A 118 7.35 4.31 7.50
N ASP A 119 8.20 4.13 6.50
CA ASP A 119 8.21 2.91 5.71
C ASP A 119 8.88 1.79 6.50
N GLY A 120 8.21 0.64 6.55
CA GLY A 120 8.84 -0.62 6.91
C GLY A 120 9.66 -1.15 5.73
N ALA A 121 9.61 -2.45 5.48
CA ALA A 121 10.25 -3.06 4.33
C ALA A 121 9.48 -2.78 3.02
N ILE A 122 10.15 -2.19 2.02
CA ILE A 122 9.61 -2.05 0.65
C ILE A 122 10.11 -3.21 -0.22
N ASN A 123 9.44 -4.35 -0.21
CA ASN A 123 9.83 -5.51 -0.98
C ASN A 123 9.44 -5.35 -2.45
N ILE A 124 10.43 -5.37 -3.35
CA ILE A 124 10.21 -5.27 -4.80
C ILE A 124 10.59 -6.61 -5.43
N THR A 125 9.62 -7.27 -6.06
CA THR A 125 9.82 -8.52 -6.79
C THR A 125 9.58 -8.27 -8.29
N VAL A 126 10.57 -8.59 -9.11
CA VAL A 126 10.39 -8.61 -10.57
C VAL A 126 9.74 -9.94 -10.93
N GLU A 127 8.49 -9.92 -11.36
CA GLU A 127 7.73 -11.12 -11.76
C GLU A 127 8.04 -11.56 -13.18
N ASP A 128 8.34 -10.61 -14.07
CA ASP A 128 8.54 -10.88 -15.48
C ASP A 128 9.43 -9.83 -16.14
N LEU A 129 10.09 -10.26 -17.21
CA LEU A 129 10.85 -9.38 -18.09
C LEU A 129 10.20 -9.41 -19.47
N TYR A 130 9.97 -8.23 -20.05
CA TYR A 130 9.51 -8.13 -21.42
C TYR A 130 10.59 -7.53 -22.31
N ASP A 131 10.64 -7.99 -23.54
CA ASP A 131 11.36 -7.30 -24.61
C ASP A 131 10.44 -6.17 -25.11
N GLU A 132 11.02 -5.01 -25.45
CA GLU A 132 10.26 -3.85 -25.92
C GLU A 132 9.47 -4.11 -27.21
#